data_AF-A0A0W1A5D4-F1
#
_entry.id   AF-A0A0W1A5D4-F1
#
_cell.length_a   1.000
_cell.length_b   1.000
_cell.length_c   1.000
_cell.angle_alpha   90.00
_cell.angle_beta   90.00
_cell.angle_gamma   90.00
#
_symmetry.space_group_name_H-M   'P 1'
#
loop_
_entity.id
_entity.type
_entity.pdbx_description
1 polymer ?
#
loop_
_entity_poly.entity_id
_entity_poly.type
_entity_poly.pdbx_seq_one_letter_code
_entity_poly.pdbx_strand_id
1 'polypeptide(L)'
;MKKVLLSSLSVSLMLYAVSGLAGSSQETNKQIVAQFYQKALNEKNFAAAESYLGAKYIQHNPLAQDGKDGLKNYIAYLKKTYPQSHSEVKRIMADGDYVVVHVNSVLEQGTKGRAIIDIFRLENNKICEHWDVIQPIPAEAANTNGMF
;
A
#
# COMPACT_ATOMS: atom_id res chain seq x y z
N MET A 1 -41.03 -20.37 51.34
CA MET A 1 -39.81 -20.87 50.66
C MET A 1 -39.93 -20.62 49.16
N LYS A 2 -38.86 -20.08 48.56
CA LYS A 2 -38.53 -20.02 47.11
C LYS A 2 -39.37 -19.06 46.25
N LYS A 3 -38.81 -18.31 45.29
CA LYS A 3 -37.42 -18.01 44.86
C LYS A 3 -37.52 -16.76 43.98
N VAL A 4 -36.63 -15.80 44.19
CA VAL A 4 -36.33 -14.71 43.26
C VAL A 4 -35.59 -15.31 42.05
N LEU A 5 -35.95 -14.93 40.82
CA LEU A 5 -35.10 -15.12 39.64
C LEU A 5 -34.84 -13.75 39.01
N LEU A 6 -33.62 -13.27 39.22
CA LEU A 6 -33.03 -12.13 38.52
C LEU A 6 -32.58 -12.55 37.11
N SER A 7 -32.76 -11.59 36.22
CA SER A 7 -32.26 -11.46 34.85
C SER A 7 -30.79 -11.83 34.62
N SER A 8 -30.52 -12.45 33.48
CA SER A 8 -29.23 -12.34 32.79
C SER A 8 -29.48 -12.23 31.28
N LEU A 9 -29.52 -11.00 30.76
CA LEU A 9 -29.47 -10.77 29.31
C LEU A 9 -28.02 -10.50 28.96
N SER A 10 -27.38 -11.52 28.40
CA SER A 10 -25.96 -11.58 28.13
C SER A 10 -25.55 -10.72 26.93
N VAL A 11 -24.47 -9.97 27.17
CA VAL A 11 -23.58 -9.28 26.24
C VAL A 11 -23.30 -10.13 24.99
N SER A 12 -23.88 -9.80 23.83
CA SER A 12 -23.51 -10.42 22.54
C SER A 12 -23.56 -9.47 21.34
N LEU A 13 -23.83 -8.18 21.53
CA LEU A 13 -23.99 -7.23 20.42
C LEU A 13 -22.70 -6.46 20.05
N MET A 14 -21.62 -6.58 20.83
CA MET A 14 -20.44 -5.72 20.68
C MET A 14 -19.39 -6.25 19.67
N LEU A 15 -19.42 -7.54 19.31
CA LEU A 15 -18.40 -8.17 18.43
C LEU A 15 -18.65 -7.95 16.93
N TYR A 16 -19.87 -7.68 16.50
CA TYR A 16 -20.20 -7.46 15.08
C TYR A 16 -19.92 -6.03 14.59
N ALA A 17 -19.98 -5.03 15.48
CA ALA A 17 -19.77 -3.64 15.10
C ALA A 17 -18.27 -3.34 14.81
N VAL A 18 -17.35 -3.98 15.54
CA VAL A 18 -15.90 -3.73 15.40
C VAL A 18 -15.36 -4.31 14.09
N SER A 19 -15.82 -5.49 13.68
CA SER A 19 -15.41 -6.13 12.43
C SER A 19 -15.92 -5.38 11.19
N GLY A 20 -17.11 -4.77 11.25
CA GLY A 20 -17.62 -3.90 10.19
C GLY A 20 -16.82 -2.60 10.03
N LEU A 21 -16.46 -1.94 11.14
CA LEU A 21 -15.62 -0.74 11.12
C LEU A 21 -14.20 -1.03 10.64
N ALA A 22 -13.59 -2.13 11.10
CA ALA A 22 -12.25 -2.55 10.66
C ALA A 22 -12.21 -2.92 9.17
N GLY A 23 -13.23 -3.62 8.66
CA GLY A 23 -13.36 -3.87 7.21
C GLY A 23 -13.48 -2.57 6.41
N SER A 24 -14.27 -1.60 6.91
CA SER A 24 -14.44 -0.31 6.23
C SER A 24 -13.16 0.55 6.21
N SER A 25 -12.36 0.53 7.29
CA SER A 25 -11.09 1.25 7.35
C SER A 25 -10.02 0.61 6.48
N GLN A 26 -9.95 -0.72 6.43
CA GLN A 26 -9.02 -1.44 5.56
C GLN A 26 -9.30 -1.20 4.07
N GLU A 27 -10.57 -1.25 3.63
CA GLU A 27 -10.93 -0.89 2.25
C GLU A 27 -10.55 0.56 1.92
N THR A 28 -10.78 1.48 2.85
CA THR A 28 -10.35 2.89 2.71
C THR A 28 -8.84 3.01 2.56
N ASN A 29 -8.07 2.29 3.39
CA ASN A 29 -6.60 2.27 3.31
C ASN A 29 -6.11 1.73 1.96
N LYS A 30 -6.69 0.63 1.46
CA LYS A 30 -6.36 0.11 0.13
C LYS A 30 -6.65 1.12 -0.98
N GLN A 31 -7.78 1.81 -0.92
CA GLN A 31 -8.13 2.85 -1.90
C GLN A 31 -7.15 4.03 -1.87
N ILE A 32 -6.77 4.48 -0.67
CA ILE A 32 -5.76 5.54 -0.49
C ILE A 32 -4.43 5.15 -1.14
N VAL A 33 -3.94 3.93 -0.86
CA VAL A 33 -2.66 3.46 -1.40
C VAL A 33 -2.75 3.25 -2.91
N ALA A 34 -3.84 2.71 -3.44
CA ALA A 34 -4.03 2.56 -4.88
C ALA A 34 -4.02 3.91 -5.62
N GLN A 35 -4.71 4.91 -5.07
CA GLN A 35 -4.73 6.26 -5.64
C GLN A 35 -3.37 6.95 -5.51
N PHE A 36 -2.68 6.78 -4.37
CA PHE A 36 -1.30 7.22 -4.22
C PHE A 36 -0.40 6.62 -5.30
N TYR A 37 -0.48 5.30 -5.53
CA TYR A 37 0.28 4.61 -6.57
C TYR A 37 0.05 5.23 -7.96
N GLN A 38 -1.23 5.46 -8.29
CA GLN A 38 -1.60 6.08 -9.56
C GLN A 38 -1.06 7.50 -9.70
N LYS A 39 -1.23 8.36 -8.68
CA LYS A 39 -0.78 9.76 -8.71
C LYS A 39 0.74 9.90 -8.67
N ALA A 40 1.39 9.17 -7.78
CA ALA A 40 2.81 9.27 -7.53
C ALA A 40 3.64 8.64 -8.65
N LEU A 41 3.33 7.39 -9.01
CA LEU A 41 4.21 6.57 -9.85
C LEU A 41 3.77 6.57 -11.31
N ASN A 42 2.48 6.42 -11.58
CA ASN A 42 1.99 6.36 -12.97
C ASN A 42 1.82 7.75 -13.60
N GLU A 43 1.24 8.70 -12.87
CA GLU A 43 1.08 10.10 -13.32
C GLU A 43 2.30 10.99 -13.06
N LYS A 44 3.26 10.52 -12.24
CA LYS A 44 4.46 11.26 -11.81
C LYS A 44 4.12 12.66 -11.27
N ASN A 45 3.06 12.74 -10.47
CA ASN A 45 2.52 13.98 -9.93
C ASN A 45 2.62 14.00 -8.40
N PHE A 46 3.74 14.53 -7.88
CA PHE A 46 3.94 14.65 -6.44
C PHE A 46 2.90 15.53 -5.77
N ALA A 47 2.48 16.65 -6.38
CA ALA A 47 1.49 17.54 -5.78
C ALA A 47 0.13 16.86 -5.55
N ALA A 48 -0.29 16.00 -6.48
CA ALA A 48 -1.48 15.18 -6.30
C ALA A 48 -1.26 14.07 -5.24
N ALA A 49 -0.10 13.41 -5.28
CA ALA A 49 0.25 12.33 -4.36
C ALA A 49 0.42 12.80 -2.90
N GLU A 50 0.92 14.02 -2.68
CA GLU A 50 1.18 14.59 -1.36
C GLU A 50 -0.08 14.66 -0.51
N SER A 51 -1.25 14.81 -1.14
CA SER A 51 -2.55 14.79 -0.46
C SER A 51 -2.87 13.46 0.26
N TYR A 52 -2.18 12.36 -0.07
CA TYR A 52 -2.32 11.07 0.60
C TYR A 52 -1.28 10.83 1.71
N LEU A 53 -0.27 11.70 1.82
CA LEU A 53 0.83 11.53 2.77
C LEU A 53 0.52 12.18 4.13
N GLY A 54 1.02 11.55 5.19
CA GLY A 54 0.94 12.07 6.56
C GLY A 54 1.87 13.26 6.76
N ALA A 55 1.96 13.76 8.00
CA ALA A 55 2.94 14.80 8.33
C ALA A 55 4.38 14.30 8.10
N LYS A 56 4.63 13.01 8.35
CA LYS A 56 5.89 12.31 8.11
C LYS A 56 5.71 11.24 7.02
N TYR A 57 6.81 10.89 6.36
CA TYR A 57 6.90 9.75 5.45
C TYR A 57 8.25 9.08 5.71
N ILE A 58 8.23 7.98 6.48
CA ILE A 58 9.44 7.24 6.84
C ILE A 58 9.70 6.19 5.76
N GLN A 59 10.89 6.21 5.17
CA GLN A 59 11.31 5.32 4.10
C GLN A 59 12.35 4.32 4.60
N HIS A 60 12.07 3.04 4.43
CA HIS A 60 12.96 1.96 4.86
C HIS A 60 13.76 1.33 3.72
N ASN A 61 13.44 1.59 2.45
CA ASN A 61 14.28 1.14 1.34
C ASN A 61 15.65 1.83 1.43
N PRO A 62 16.76 1.10 1.64
CA PRO A 62 18.10 1.68 1.84
C PRO A 62 18.66 2.37 0.58
N LEU A 63 18.04 2.16 -0.58
CA LEU A 63 18.41 2.79 -1.85
C LEU A 63 17.62 4.09 -2.11
N ALA A 64 16.63 4.41 -1.28
CA ALA A 64 15.81 5.60 -1.41
C ALA A 64 16.17 6.64 -0.34
N GLN A 65 16.15 7.91 -0.72
CA GLN A 65 16.25 8.99 0.26
C GLN A 65 15.00 9.02 1.14
N ASP A 66 15.19 9.24 2.43
CA ASP A 66 14.11 9.34 3.41
C ASP A 66 13.27 10.62 3.28
N GLY A 67 12.06 10.60 3.85
CA GLY A 67 11.17 11.74 3.92
C GLY A 67 10.38 12.01 2.64
N LYS A 68 9.46 12.98 2.71
CA LYS A 68 8.67 13.43 1.56
C LYS A 68 9.53 14.03 0.45
N ASP A 69 10.63 14.69 0.82
CA ASP A 69 11.55 15.27 -0.16
C ASP A 69 12.26 14.17 -0.96
N GLY A 70 12.63 13.05 -0.33
CA GLY A 70 13.17 11.89 -1.03
C GLY A 70 12.17 11.32 -2.03
N LEU A 71 10.90 11.14 -1.62
CA LEU A 71 9.82 10.72 -2.52
C LEU A 71 9.59 11.71 -3.68
N LYS A 72 9.55 13.01 -3.39
CA LYS A 72 9.40 14.07 -4.40
C LYS A 72 10.52 14.02 -5.44
N ASN A 73 11.76 13.85 -4.99
CA ASN A 73 12.94 13.73 -5.86
C ASN A 73 12.85 12.47 -6.72
N TYR A 74 12.43 11.35 -6.16
CA TYR A 74 12.24 10.11 -6.91
C TYR A 74 11.16 10.24 -8.00
N ILE A 75 10.02 10.85 -7.69
CA ILE A 75 8.96 11.10 -8.69
C ILE A 75 9.45 12.03 -9.80
N ALA A 76 10.20 13.08 -9.46
CA ALA A 76 10.80 13.97 -10.45
C ALA A 76 11.81 13.24 -11.35
N TYR A 77 12.61 12.33 -10.77
CA TYR A 77 13.52 11.46 -11.51
C TYR A 77 12.76 10.53 -12.47
N LEU A 78 11.70 9.86 -12.02
CA LEU A 78 10.86 9.03 -12.90
C LEU A 78 10.28 9.85 -14.06
N LYS A 79 9.77 11.05 -13.77
CA LYS A 79 9.19 11.94 -14.79
C LYS A 79 10.21 12.32 -15.87
N LYS A 80 11.46 12.57 -15.47
CA LYS A 80 12.54 12.99 -16.37
C LYS A 80 13.15 11.82 -17.15
N THR A 81 13.47 10.73 -16.46
CA THR A 81 14.28 9.63 -16.99
C THR A 81 13.42 8.53 -17.59
N TYR A 82 12.28 8.23 -16.98
CA TYR A 82 11.39 7.14 -17.35
C TYR A 82 9.93 7.62 -17.49
N PRO A 83 9.64 8.60 -18.37
CA PRO A 83 8.31 9.19 -18.48
C PRO A 83 7.22 8.15 -18.80
N GLN A 84 7.62 7.10 -19.54
CA GLN A 84 6.76 6.00 -19.97
C GLN A 84 6.77 4.79 -19.01
N SER A 85 7.44 4.89 -17.87
CA SER A 85 7.37 3.85 -16.84
C SER A 85 5.94 3.63 -16.37
N HIS A 86 5.62 2.40 -16.02
CA HIS A 86 4.32 2.01 -15.51
C HIS A 86 4.45 0.99 -14.38
N SER A 87 3.62 1.15 -13.37
CA SER A 87 3.50 0.20 -12.27
C SER A 87 2.06 -0.30 -12.21
N GLU A 88 1.91 -1.58 -12.48
CA GLU A 88 0.62 -2.28 -12.49
C GLU A 88 0.45 -3.02 -11.16
N VAL A 89 -0.56 -2.62 -10.39
CA VAL A 89 -0.94 -3.30 -9.14
C VAL A 89 -1.64 -4.61 -9.49
N LYS A 90 -1.01 -5.74 -9.17
CA LYS A 90 -1.58 -7.08 -9.40
C LYS A 90 -2.55 -7.51 -8.31
N ARG A 91 -2.30 -7.08 -7.07
CA ARG A 91 -3.16 -7.30 -5.90
C ARG A 91 -2.77 -6.37 -4.77
N ILE A 92 -3.76 -6.09 -3.93
CA ILE A 92 -3.63 -5.21 -2.77
C ILE A 92 -4.39 -5.82 -1.60
N MET A 93 -3.74 -5.89 -0.44
CA MET A 93 -4.27 -6.47 0.79
C MET A 93 -4.06 -5.48 1.93
N ALA A 94 -4.89 -5.55 2.96
CA ALA A 94 -4.73 -4.74 4.15
C ALA A 94 -4.90 -5.59 5.41
N ASP A 95 -4.13 -5.24 6.43
CA ASP A 95 -4.23 -5.79 7.78
C ASP A 95 -4.05 -4.64 8.78
N GLY A 96 -5.13 -4.31 9.48
CA GLY A 96 -5.26 -3.09 10.27
C GLY A 96 -4.85 -1.85 9.47
N ASP A 97 -3.78 -1.21 9.93
CA ASP A 97 -3.23 0.02 9.35
C ASP A 97 -2.16 -0.23 8.26
N TYR A 98 -1.84 -1.50 7.98
CA TYR A 98 -0.88 -1.87 6.96
C TYR A 98 -1.59 -2.22 5.65
N VAL A 99 -0.98 -1.80 4.54
CA VAL A 99 -1.40 -2.16 3.19
C VAL A 99 -0.21 -2.76 2.46
N VAL A 100 -0.40 -3.95 1.92
CA VAL A 100 0.60 -4.67 1.12
C VAL A 100 0.16 -4.64 -0.34
N VAL A 101 1.08 -4.27 -1.23
CA VAL A 101 0.85 -4.16 -2.67
C VAL A 101 1.83 -5.06 -3.40
N HIS A 102 1.32 -5.92 -4.28
CA HIS A 102 2.16 -6.69 -5.19
C HIS A 102 2.08 -6.09 -6.59
N VAL A 103 3.22 -5.68 -7.13
CA VAL A 103 3.31 -4.76 -8.26
C VAL A 103 4.22 -5.30 -9.34
N ASN A 104 3.77 -5.21 -10.58
CA ASN A 104 4.61 -5.34 -11.77
C ASN A 104 5.08 -3.95 -12.21
N SER A 105 6.36 -3.64 -12.00
CA SER A 105 6.96 -2.35 -12.31
C SER A 105 7.86 -2.43 -13.53
N VAL A 106 7.52 -1.68 -14.57
CA VAL A 106 8.29 -1.57 -15.82
C VAL A 106 8.80 -0.14 -15.95
N LEU A 107 10.12 0.07 -15.87
CA LEU A 107 10.74 1.39 -16.04
C LEU A 107 10.89 1.76 -17.52
N GLU A 108 11.31 0.81 -18.33
CA GLU A 108 11.53 0.96 -19.77
C GLU A 108 10.65 -0.02 -20.53
N GLN A 109 9.89 0.47 -21.51
CA GLN A 109 9.01 -0.37 -22.31
C GLN A 109 9.81 -1.44 -23.06
N GLY A 110 9.23 -2.65 -23.15
CA GLY A 110 9.89 -3.80 -23.77
C GLY A 110 10.85 -4.57 -22.84
N THR A 111 11.13 -4.06 -21.64
CA THR A 111 11.87 -4.82 -20.63
C THR A 111 10.94 -5.72 -19.82
N LYS A 112 11.50 -6.76 -19.18
CA LYS A 112 10.72 -7.65 -18.30
C LYS A 112 10.18 -6.93 -17.06
N GLY A 113 10.85 -5.89 -16.58
CA GLY A 113 10.44 -5.19 -15.35
C GLY A 113 10.82 -5.92 -14.07
N ARG A 114 10.10 -5.61 -12.99
CA ARG A 114 10.38 -6.03 -11.61
C ARG A 114 9.09 -6.41 -10.91
N ALA A 115 9.14 -7.45 -10.09
CA ALA A 115 8.14 -7.74 -9.08
C ALA A 115 8.50 -7.00 -7.79
N ILE A 116 7.55 -6.25 -7.23
CA ILE A 116 7.75 -5.48 -6.01
C ILE A 116 6.66 -5.86 -5.01
N ILE A 117 7.06 -6.09 -3.76
CA ILE A 117 6.16 -6.06 -2.62
C ILE A 117 6.43 -4.75 -1.90
N ASP A 118 5.46 -3.85 -1.93
CA ASP A 118 5.47 -2.64 -1.10
C ASP A 118 4.57 -2.85 0.12
N ILE A 119 5.01 -2.33 1.25
CA ILE A 119 4.24 -2.30 2.49
C ILE A 119 4.14 -0.84 2.91
N PHE A 120 2.92 -0.35 3.10
CA PHE A 120 2.64 0.97 3.62
C PHE A 120 1.98 0.85 4.98
N ARG A 121 2.37 1.70 5.93
CA ARG A 121 1.58 1.95 7.14
C ARG A 121 0.85 3.27 7.02
N LEU A 122 -0.41 3.26 7.40
CA LEU A 122 -1.26 4.44 7.43
C LEU A 122 -1.57 4.85 8.86
N GLU A 123 -1.79 6.15 9.06
CA GLU A 123 -2.29 6.71 10.31
C GLU A 123 -3.27 7.81 9.94
N ASN A 124 -4.48 7.80 10.52
CA ASN A 124 -5.53 8.78 10.22
C ASN A 124 -5.79 8.96 8.71
N ASN A 125 -5.90 7.85 7.97
CA ASN A 125 -6.10 7.82 6.52
C ASN A 125 -4.97 8.51 5.72
N LYS A 126 -3.74 8.48 6.23
CA LYS A 126 -2.55 9.03 5.57
C LYS A 126 -1.39 8.06 5.60
N ILE A 127 -0.70 7.93 4.47
CA ILE A 127 0.52 7.11 4.36
C ILE A 127 1.64 7.80 5.12
N CYS A 128 2.20 7.14 6.11
CA CYS A 128 3.24 7.72 6.96
C CYS A 128 4.56 6.95 6.96
N GLU A 129 4.58 5.74 6.41
CA GLU A 129 5.74 4.86 6.44
C GLU A 129 5.68 3.82 5.32
N HIS A 130 6.85 3.43 4.80
CA HIS A 130 6.99 2.59 3.62
C HIS A 130 8.20 1.65 3.70
N TRP A 131 8.00 0.40 3.28
CA TRP A 131 9.02 -0.61 3.03
C TRP A 131 8.81 -1.23 1.66
N ASP A 132 9.88 -1.71 1.03
CA ASP A 132 9.76 -2.53 -0.17
C ASP A 132 10.77 -3.69 -0.21
N VAL A 133 10.44 -4.68 -1.05
CA VAL A 133 11.39 -5.65 -1.58
C VAL A 133 11.21 -5.69 -3.08
N ILE A 134 12.31 -5.51 -3.81
CA ILE A 134 12.32 -5.38 -5.27
C ILE A 134 13.08 -6.55 -5.86
N GLN A 135 12.43 -7.31 -6.74
CA GLN A 135 13.04 -8.41 -7.47
C GLN A 135 12.92 -8.21 -8.98
N PRO A 136 14.02 -8.13 -9.75
CA PRO A 136 13.97 -8.19 -11.21
C PRO A 136 13.29 -9.48 -11.67
N ILE A 137 12.40 -9.39 -12.67
CA ILE A 137 11.82 -10.60 -13.26
C ILE A 137 12.93 -11.36 -14.00
N PRO A 138 13.21 -12.62 -13.65
CA PRO A 138 14.38 -13.31 -14.17
C PRO A 138 14.23 -13.63 -15.67
N ALA A 139 15.37 -13.74 -16.36
CA ALA A 139 15.40 -14.18 -17.76
C ALA A 139 14.90 -15.62 -17.87
N GLU A 140 15.34 -16.47 -16.95
CA GLU A 140 15.06 -17.90 -16.84
C GLU A 140 14.44 -18.22 -15.47
N ALA A 141 13.49 -19.15 -15.43
CA ALA A 141 12.87 -19.58 -14.18
C ALA A 141 12.77 -21.11 -14.15
N ALA A 142 12.93 -21.68 -12.96
CA ALA A 142 12.74 -23.12 -12.74
C ALA A 142 11.28 -23.56 -12.87
N ASN A 143 10.32 -22.62 -12.84
CA ASN A 143 8.89 -22.88 -12.98
C ASN A 143 8.30 -22.12 -14.18
N THR A 144 7.08 -22.49 -14.57
CA THR A 144 6.31 -21.86 -15.66
C THR A 144 5.17 -20.96 -15.16
N ASN A 145 5.06 -20.72 -13.85
CA ASN A 145 3.92 -20.02 -13.24
C ASN A 145 4.04 -18.49 -13.37
N GLY A 146 5.25 -17.98 -13.59
CA GLY A 146 5.53 -16.54 -13.58
C GLY A 146 5.67 -15.98 -12.16
N MET A 147 5.84 -14.66 -12.07
CA MET A 147 6.04 -13.95 -10.81
C MET A 147 4.74 -13.41 -10.19
N PHE A 148 3.61 -13.46 -10.90
CA PHE A 148 2.36 -12.79 -10.51
C PHE A 148 1.14 -13.70 -10.56
#